data_AF-A0AB39V6B1-F1
#
_entry.id   AF-A0AB39V6B1-F1
#
_cell.length_a   1.000
_cell.length_b   1.000
_cell.length_c   1.000
_cell.angle_alpha   90.00
_cell.angle_beta   90.00
_cell.angle_gamma   90.00
#
_symmetry.space_group_name_H-M   'P 1'
#
loop_
_entity.id
_entity.type
_entity.pdbx_description
1 polymer ?
#
loop_
_entity_poly.entity_id
_entity_poly.type
_entity_poly.pdbx_seq_one_letter_code
_entity_poly.pdbx_strand_id
1 'polypeptide(L)'
;MKEKRELKKQNDEKLRILIITIMTYFIFFLITKMELITSYLGIVVLILLYMYANFNLINIFFTSKRTTFKIYAFLLLELIYLFTGNISMLGSILYIILFSALIFFIRKDEGREEIPKIIKFVQVFITFKVVFVVSMLIF
;
A
#
# COMPACT_ATOMS: atom_id res chain seq x y z
N MET A 1 10.43 -11.09 28.70
CA MET A 1 11.38 -10.00 28.33
C MET A 1 12.11 -10.28 27.00
N LYS A 2 12.50 -11.54 26.69
CA LYS A 2 13.02 -11.93 25.35
C LYS A 2 12.02 -11.76 24.22
N GLU A 3 10.77 -12.18 24.42
CA GLU A 3 9.69 -12.12 23.41
C GLU A 3 9.38 -10.69 22.92
N LYS A 4 9.34 -9.71 23.83
CA LYS A 4 9.21 -8.28 23.47
C LYS A 4 10.39 -7.74 22.66
N ARG A 5 11.61 -8.27 22.87
CA ARG A 5 12.82 -7.87 22.11
C ARG A 5 12.82 -8.49 20.71
N GLU A 6 12.36 -9.73 20.58
CA GLU A 6 12.24 -10.43 19.30
C GLU A 6 11.15 -9.80 18.41
N LEU A 7 9.98 -9.48 18.97
CA LEU A 7 8.93 -8.75 18.28
C LEU A 7 9.39 -7.36 17.80
N LYS A 8 10.18 -6.65 18.62
CA LYS A 8 10.74 -5.36 18.23
C LYS A 8 11.72 -5.50 17.07
N LYS A 9 12.64 -6.48 17.15
CA LYS A 9 13.61 -6.77 16.09
C LYS A 9 12.93 -7.12 14.76
N GLN A 10 11.86 -7.91 14.80
CA GLN A 10 11.08 -8.27 13.62
C GLN A 10 10.39 -7.05 12.99
N ASN A 11 9.85 -6.14 13.80
CA ASN A 11 9.25 -4.90 13.30
C ASN A 11 10.30 -3.95 12.71
N ASP A 12 11.48 -3.84 13.32
CA ASP A 12 12.59 -3.04 12.80
C ASP A 12 13.07 -3.57 11.44
N GLU A 13 13.08 -4.89 11.26
CA GLU A 13 13.41 -5.55 9.99
C GLU A 13 12.37 -5.26 8.90
N LYS A 14 11.08 -5.40 9.22
CA LYS A 14 9.99 -5.05 8.28
C LYS A 14 10.04 -3.58 7.85
N LEU A 15 10.32 -2.67 8.78
CA LEU A 15 10.48 -1.25 8.49
C LEU A 15 11.67 -1.00 7.54
N ARG A 16 12.80 -1.66 7.78
CA ARG A 16 13.98 -1.58 6.92
C ARG A 16 13.66 -2.04 5.49
N ILE A 17 12.97 -3.18 5.35
CA ILE A 17 12.54 -3.71 4.05
C ILE A 17 11.60 -2.71 3.35
N LEU A 18 10.67 -2.10 4.08
CA LEU A 18 9.78 -1.08 3.53
C LEU A 18 10.57 0.13 2.99
N ILE A 19 11.51 0.67 3.77
CA ILE A 19 12.34 1.81 3.35
C ILE A 19 13.15 1.47 2.10
N ILE A 20 13.79 0.29 2.06
CA ILE A 20 14.53 -0.19 0.89
C ILE A 20 13.60 -0.28 -0.32
N THR A 21 12.39 -0.80 -0.15
CA THR A 21 11.42 -0.92 -1.24
C THR A 21 11.03 0.45 -1.80
N ILE A 22 10.79 1.44 -0.94
CA ILE A 22 10.49 2.82 -1.35
C ILE A 22 11.67 3.43 -2.12
N MET A 23 12.90 3.26 -1.63
CA MET A 23 14.10 3.75 -2.31
C MET A 23 14.24 3.12 -3.70
N THR A 24 14.08 1.79 -3.80
CA THR A 24 14.11 1.05 -5.07
C THR A 24 13.01 1.53 -6.02
N TYR A 25 11.81 1.82 -5.52
CA TYR A 25 10.72 2.39 -6.32
C TYR A 25 11.14 3.70 -7.01
N PHE A 26 11.71 4.65 -6.26
CA PHE A 26 12.15 5.92 -6.84
C PHE A 26 13.34 5.78 -7.79
N ILE A 27 14.26 4.85 -7.51
CA ILE A 27 15.36 4.54 -8.43
C ILE A 27 14.81 4.03 -9.77
N PHE A 28 13.88 3.06 -9.76
CA PHE A 28 13.26 2.56 -10.97
C PHE A 28 12.41 3.61 -11.68
N PHE A 29 11.75 4.50 -10.94
CA PHE A 29 11.02 5.62 -11.51
C PHE A 29 11.95 6.53 -12.33
N LEU A 30 13.10 6.92 -11.77
CA LEU A 30 14.10 7.73 -12.47
C LEU A 30 14.71 7.00 -13.68
N ILE A 31 15.09 5.72 -13.53
CA ILE A 31 15.63 4.90 -14.62
C ILE A 31 14.65 4.82 -15.78
N THR A 32 13.37 4.59 -15.48
CA THR A 32 12.33 4.51 -16.53
C THR A 32 12.12 5.88 -17.17
N LYS A 33 12.15 6.98 -16.38
CA LYS A 33 11.98 8.33 -16.92
C LYS A 33 13.16 8.79 -17.79
N MET A 34 14.35 8.28 -17.52
CA MET A 34 15.55 8.46 -18.36
C MET A 34 15.54 7.57 -19.61
N GLU A 35 14.47 6.83 -19.87
CA GLU A 35 14.32 5.92 -21.01
C GLU A 35 15.41 4.83 -21.08
N LEU A 36 16.03 4.50 -19.94
CA LEU A 36 17.04 3.43 -19.85
C LEU A 36 16.42 2.04 -19.97
N ILE A 37 15.12 1.91 -19.68
CA ILE A 37 14.32 0.71 -19.87
C ILE A 37 13.02 1.07 -20.61
N THR A 38 12.37 0.08 -21.21
CA THR A 38 11.09 0.31 -21.90
C THR A 38 10.02 0.79 -20.91
N SER A 39 9.20 1.76 -21.32
CA SER A 39 8.15 2.33 -20.46
C SER A 39 7.20 1.26 -19.93
N TYR A 40 6.84 0.27 -20.75
CA TYR A 40 6.01 -0.85 -20.33
C TYR A 40 6.65 -1.65 -19.17
N LEU A 41 7.93 -2.01 -19.31
CA LEU A 41 8.64 -2.78 -18.28
C LEU A 41 8.79 -1.96 -16.99
N GLY A 42 9.13 -0.68 -17.11
CA GLY A 42 9.23 0.20 -15.95
C GLY A 42 7.90 0.36 -15.21
N ILE A 43 6.79 0.58 -15.92
CA ILE A 43 5.45 0.65 -15.33
C ILE A 43 5.12 -0.64 -14.56
N VAL A 44 5.38 -1.81 -15.16
CA VAL A 44 5.14 -3.11 -14.50
C VAL A 44 5.97 -3.23 -13.22
N VAL A 45 7.26 -2.88 -13.26
CA VAL A 45 8.13 -2.93 -12.08
C VAL A 45 7.67 -1.96 -10.99
N LEU A 46 7.26 -0.74 -11.36
CA LEU A 46 6.73 0.25 -10.41
C LEU A 46 5.45 -0.26 -9.74
N ILE A 47 4.54 -0.88 -10.48
CA ILE A 47 3.33 -1.50 -9.93
C ILE A 47 3.69 -2.60 -8.93
N LEU A 48 4.63 -3.49 -9.27
CA LEU A 48 5.06 -4.58 -8.39
C LEU A 48 5.72 -4.06 -7.11
N LEU A 49 6.58 -3.04 -7.22
CA LEU A 49 7.22 -2.40 -6.07
C LEU A 49 6.18 -1.70 -5.18
N TYR A 50 5.18 -1.05 -5.78
CA TYR A 50 4.06 -0.45 -5.05
C TYR A 50 3.26 -1.51 -4.28
N MET A 51 2.91 -2.63 -4.91
CA MET A 51 2.23 -3.75 -4.23
C MET A 51 3.07 -4.31 -3.07
N TYR A 52 4.36 -4.52 -3.31
CA TYR A 52 5.28 -5.06 -2.29
C TYR A 52 5.45 -4.10 -1.11
N ALA A 53 5.55 -2.80 -1.36
CA ALA A 53 5.65 -1.79 -0.32
C ALA A 53 4.37 -1.77 0.54
N ASN A 54 3.20 -1.83 -0.10
CA ASN A 54 1.91 -1.93 0.61
C ASN A 54 1.79 -3.21 1.44
N PHE A 55 2.25 -4.36 0.92
CA PHE A 55 2.28 -5.62 1.66
C PHE A 55 3.11 -5.50 2.95
N ASN A 56 4.30 -4.92 2.86
CA ASN A 56 5.15 -4.68 4.03
C ASN A 56 4.51 -3.69 5.01
N LEU A 57 3.93 -2.60 4.52
CA LEU A 57 3.21 -1.63 5.34
C LEU A 57 2.08 -2.31 6.14
N ILE A 58 1.24 -3.10 5.48
CA ILE A 58 0.12 -3.80 6.12
C ILE A 58 0.62 -4.73 7.22
N ASN A 59 1.70 -5.47 6.98
CA ASN A 59 2.27 -6.40 7.97
C ASN A 59 3.03 -5.72 9.12
N ILE A 60 3.35 -4.43 9.02
CA ILE A 60 3.86 -3.61 10.13
C ILE A 60 2.71 -3.19 11.04
N PHE A 61 1.56 -2.81 10.47
CA PHE A 61 0.41 -2.38 11.24
C PHE A 61 -0.38 -3.57 11.77
N PHE A 62 -0.80 -4.52 10.94
CA PHE A 62 -1.74 -5.55 11.35
C PHE A 62 -1.10 -6.94 11.41
N THR A 63 -1.39 -7.66 12.49
CA THR A 63 -1.02 -9.08 12.68
C THR A 63 -2.22 -10.01 12.43
N SER A 64 -3.45 -9.49 12.51
CA SER A 64 -4.68 -10.24 12.26
C SER A 64 -4.78 -10.67 10.80
N LYS A 65 -4.82 -11.99 10.55
CA LYS A 65 -4.98 -12.55 9.21
C LYS A 65 -6.27 -12.11 8.53
N ARG A 66 -7.35 -11.92 9.30
CA ARG A 66 -8.64 -11.47 8.76
C ARG A 66 -8.56 -10.03 8.27
N THR A 67 -7.94 -9.16 9.04
CA THR A 67 -7.73 -7.75 8.70
C THR A 67 -6.83 -7.62 7.47
N THR A 68 -5.68 -8.29 7.48
CA THR A 68 -4.72 -8.23 6.37
C THR A 68 -5.32 -8.76 5.07
N PHE A 69 -6.07 -9.86 5.11
CA PHE A 69 -6.77 -10.40 3.94
C PHE A 69 -7.74 -9.39 3.31
N LYS A 70 -8.56 -8.69 4.11
CA LYS A 70 -9.49 -7.69 3.60
C LYS A 70 -8.78 -6.53 2.92
N ILE A 71 -7.66 -6.07 3.48
CA ILE A 71 -6.86 -5.00 2.89
C ILE A 71 -6.21 -5.49 1.58
N TYR A 72 -5.68 -6.71 1.53
CA TYR A 72 -5.13 -7.29 0.29
C TYR A 72 -6.18 -7.45 -0.81
N ALA A 73 -7.39 -7.88 -0.46
CA ALA A 73 -8.50 -7.96 -1.41
C ALA A 73 -8.86 -6.57 -1.98
N PHE A 74 -8.86 -5.55 -1.13
CA PHE A 74 -9.07 -4.17 -1.56
C PHE A 74 -7.94 -3.67 -2.47
N LEU A 75 -6.68 -3.96 -2.15
CA LEU A 75 -5.52 -3.62 -2.98
C LEU A 75 -5.57 -4.28 -4.36
N LEU A 76 -5.99 -5.54 -4.44
CA LEU A 76 -6.17 -6.24 -5.71
C LEU A 76 -7.26 -5.58 -6.56
N LEU A 77 -8.40 -5.24 -5.94
CA LEU A 77 -9.48 -4.53 -6.62
C LEU A 77 -9.02 -3.17 -7.14
N GLU A 78 -8.25 -2.45 -6.34
CA GLU A 78 -7.66 -1.16 -6.71
C GLU A 78 -6.71 -1.30 -7.91
N LEU A 79 -5.88 -2.34 -7.92
CA LEU A 79 -4.98 -2.62 -9.04
C LEU A 79 -5.75 -2.89 -10.35
N ILE A 80 -6.79 -3.73 -10.30
CA ILE A 80 -7.66 -4.01 -11.45
C ILE A 80 -8.30 -2.71 -11.97
N TYR A 81 -8.79 -1.87 -11.06
CA TYR A 81 -9.39 -0.59 -11.41
C TYR A 81 -8.36 0.36 -12.07
N LEU A 82 -7.12 0.35 -11.61
CA LEU A 82 -6.03 1.15 -12.18
C LEU A 82 -5.66 0.67 -13.60
N PHE A 83 -5.58 -0.64 -13.82
CA PHE A 83 -5.31 -1.24 -15.15
C PHE A 83 -6.43 -1.02 -16.16
N THR A 84 -7.68 -0.91 -15.72
CA THR A 84 -8.81 -0.65 -16.61
C THR A 84 -8.91 0.81 -17.04
N GLY A 85 -8.07 1.71 -16.50
CA GLY A 85 -7.95 3.11 -16.91
C GLY A 85 -9.23 3.93 -16.75
N ASN A 86 -10.25 3.38 -16.10
CA ASN A 86 -11.60 3.94 -16.08
C ASN A 86 -11.77 4.88 -14.88
N ILE A 87 -10.86 5.86 -14.74
CA ILE A 87 -10.93 6.92 -13.72
C ILE A 87 -12.10 7.84 -14.08
N SER A 88 -13.30 7.39 -13.73
CA SER A 88 -14.55 8.11 -13.90
C SER A 88 -15.00 8.69 -12.56
N MET A 89 -15.87 9.69 -12.61
CA MET A 89 -16.50 10.26 -11.42
C MET A 89 -17.25 9.18 -10.61
N LEU A 90 -17.95 8.27 -11.30
CA LEU A 90 -18.64 7.14 -10.68
C LEU A 90 -17.68 6.17 -9.99
N GLY A 91 -16.58 5.80 -10.64
CA GLY A 91 -15.61 4.89 -10.03
C GLY A 91 -14.85 5.52 -8.87
N SER A 92 -14.64 6.84 -8.88
CA SER A 92 -14.11 7.59 -7.73
C SER A 92 -15.06 7.55 -6.53
N ILE A 93 -16.37 7.73 -6.77
CA ILE A 93 -17.40 7.61 -5.72
C ILE A 93 -17.43 6.18 -5.16
N LEU A 94 -17.42 5.17 -6.03
CA LEU A 94 -17.38 3.76 -5.62
C LEU A 94 -16.13 3.45 -4.80
N TYR A 95 -14.96 3.97 -5.20
CA TYR A 95 -13.72 3.81 -4.44
C TYR A 95 -13.85 4.37 -3.01
N ILE A 96 -14.40 5.58 -2.84
CA ILE A 96 -14.61 6.19 -1.53
C ILE A 96 -15.55 5.34 -0.67
N ILE A 97 -16.63 4.82 -1.25
CA ILE A 97 -17.59 3.94 -0.56
C ILE A 97 -16.90 2.65 -0.10
N LEU A 98 -16.17 1.98 -1.00
CA LEU A 98 -15.47 0.73 -0.70
C LEU A 98 -14.35 0.93 0.32
N PHE A 99 -13.61 2.04 0.24
CA PHE A 99 -12.56 2.37 1.19
C PHE A 99 -13.14 2.68 2.58
N SER A 100 -14.26 3.40 2.64
CA SER A 100 -14.98 3.64 3.90
C SER A 100 -15.49 2.34 4.51
N ALA A 101 -16.03 1.44 3.68
CA ALA A 101 -16.45 0.10 4.12
C ALA A 101 -15.26 -0.72 4.64
N LEU A 102 -14.10 -0.66 3.98
CA LEU A 102 -12.88 -1.32 4.44
C LEU A 102 -12.48 -0.83 5.84
N ILE A 103 -12.43 0.49 6.06
CA ILE A 103 -12.08 1.06 7.38
C ILE A 103 -13.06 0.58 8.45
N PHE A 104 -14.35 0.53 8.14
CA PHE A 104 -15.37 -0.01 9.04
C PHE A 104 -15.10 -1.48 9.39
N PHE A 105 -14.78 -2.31 8.39
CA PHE A 105 -14.47 -3.72 8.61
C PHE A 105 -13.18 -3.94 9.41
N ILE A 106 -12.13 -3.16 9.17
CA ILE A 106 -10.88 -3.20 9.95
C ILE A 106 -11.19 -2.85 11.41
N ARG A 107 -11.96 -1.78 11.66
CA ARG A 107 -12.36 -1.38 13.01
C ARG A 107 -13.18 -2.46 13.72
N LYS A 108 -14.05 -3.16 12.99
CA LYS A 108 -14.83 -4.28 13.53
C LYS A 108 -13.94 -5.46 13.93
N ASP A 109 -12.88 -5.73 13.18
CA ASP A 109 -11.98 -6.87 13.43
C ASP A 109 -10.91 -6.59 14.49
N GLU A 110 -10.31 -5.40 14.49
CA GLU A 110 -9.23 -5.02 15.42
C GLU A 110 -9.75 -4.49 16.77
N GLY A 111 -11.00 -4.01 16.81
CA GLY A 111 -11.60 -3.43 18.01
C GLY A 111 -11.44 -1.91 18.11
N ARG A 112 -12.16 -1.30 19.06
CA ARG A 112 -12.21 0.16 19.23
C ARG A 112 -10.93 0.76 19.82
N GLU A 113 -10.17 -0.03 20.57
CA GLU A 113 -8.92 0.42 21.22
C GLU A 113 -7.81 0.68 20.19
N GLU A 114 -7.87 0.02 19.04
CA GLU A 114 -6.89 0.12 17.95
C GLU A 114 -7.20 1.26 16.96
N ILE A 115 -8.21 2.10 17.22
CA ILE A 115 -8.56 3.24 16.34
C ILE A 115 -7.36 4.15 16.02
N PRO A 116 -6.50 4.54 16.98
CA PRO A 116 -5.35 5.39 16.69
C PRO A 116 -4.37 4.74 15.70
N LYS A 117 -4.19 3.43 15.79
CA LYS A 117 -3.34 2.64 14.89
C LYS A 117 -3.97 2.55 13.50
N ILE A 118 -5.28 2.31 13.41
CA ILE A 118 -6.01 2.30 12.13
C ILE A 118 -5.92 3.66 11.44
N ILE A 119 -6.09 4.77 12.17
CA ILE A 119 -5.97 6.12 11.61
C ILE A 119 -4.56 6.36 11.05
N LYS A 120 -3.51 5.99 11.80
CA LYS A 120 -2.12 6.10 11.31
C LYS A 120 -1.89 5.26 10.06
N PHE A 121 -2.39 4.02 10.03
CA PHE A 121 -2.32 3.17 8.84
C PHE A 121 -2.99 3.85 7.64
N VAL A 122 -4.22 4.35 7.81
CA VAL A 122 -4.99 5.01 6.74
C VAL A 122 -4.25 6.23 6.20
N GLN A 123 -3.66 7.06 7.08
CA GLN A 123 -2.87 8.21 6.65
C GLN A 123 -1.69 7.79 5.78
N VAL A 124 -0.87 6.84 6.24
CA VAL A 124 0.31 6.38 5.50
C VAL A 124 -0.10 5.68 4.20
N PHE A 125 -1.15 4.86 4.23
CA PHE A 125 -1.70 4.18 3.06
C PHE A 125 -2.16 5.17 1.98
N ILE A 126 -2.87 6.23 2.38
CA ILE A 126 -3.26 7.31 1.46
C ILE A 126 -2.03 8.04 0.91
N THR A 127 -1.03 8.34 1.74
CA THR A 127 0.22 8.97 1.26
C THR A 127 0.91 8.12 0.19
N PHE A 128 1.06 6.82 0.43
CA PHE A 128 1.63 5.87 -0.54
C PHE A 128 0.86 5.88 -1.85
N LYS A 129 -0.47 5.84 -1.75
CA LYS A 129 -1.35 5.89 -2.91
C LYS A 129 -1.18 7.18 -3.71
N VAL A 130 -1.20 8.33 -3.05
CA VAL A 130 -1.05 9.64 -3.73
C VAL A 130 0.29 9.71 -4.44
N VAL A 131 1.38 9.30 -3.79
CA VAL A 131 2.72 9.25 -4.40
C VAL A 131 2.69 8.36 -5.65
N PHE A 132 2.13 7.16 -5.54
CA PHE A 132 2.04 6.21 -6.65
C PHE A 132 1.22 6.75 -7.84
N VAL A 133 0.03 7.31 -7.58
CA VAL A 133 -0.83 7.89 -8.63
C VAL A 133 -0.12 9.06 -9.31
N VAL A 134 0.51 9.96 -8.54
CA VAL A 134 1.25 11.10 -9.08
C VAL A 134 2.42 10.64 -9.95
N SER A 135 3.20 9.64 -9.52
CA SER A 135 4.27 9.08 -10.36
C SER A 135 3.74 8.44 -11.65
N MET A 136 2.58 7.80 -11.62
CA MET A 136 1.98 7.21 -12.81
C MET A 136 1.41 8.28 -13.76
N LEU A 137 0.98 9.43 -13.26
CA LEU A 137 0.55 10.57 -14.09
C LEU A 137 1.71 11.33 -14.73
N ILE A 138 2.90 11.30 -14.12
CA ILE A 138 4.13 11.89 -14.69
C ILE A 138 4.72 10.99 -15.80
N PHE A 139 4.30 9.72 -15.83
CA PHE A 139 4.67 8.74 -16.83
C PHE A 139 3.89 8.93 -18.12
#